data_AF-A0AB36T354-F1
#
_entry.id   AF-A0AB36T354-F1
#
_cell.length_a   1.000
_cell.length_b   1.000
_cell.length_c   1.000
_cell.angle_alpha   90.00
_cell.angle_beta   90.00
_cell.angle_gamma   90.00
#
_symmetry.space_group_name_H-M   'P 1'
#
loop_
_entity.id
_entity.type
_entity.pdbx_description
1 polymer ?
#
loop_
_entity_poly.entity_id
_entity_poly.type
_entity_poly.pdbx_seq_one_letter_code
_entity_poly.pdbx_strand_id
1 'polypeptide(L)' 'ATGQSVRELCVKNGVLSQEDLELILDPFEMTHPGIAGATLLKKN' A
#
# COMPACT_ATOMS: atom_id res chain seq x y z
N ALA A 1 -2.22 1.10 22.09
CA ALA A 1 -1.99 1.26 20.63
C ALA A 1 -2.39 2.67 20.23
N THR A 2 -1.67 3.32 19.31
CA THR A 2 -1.86 4.74 18.95
C THR A 2 -3.13 5.02 18.14
N GLY A 3 -3.82 3.98 17.62
CA GLY A 3 -5.04 4.12 16.81
C GLY A 3 -4.80 4.59 15.37
N GLN A 4 -3.54 4.79 14.99
CA GLN A 4 -3.16 5.26 13.65
C GLN A 4 -3.32 4.15 12.62
N SER A 5 -3.67 4.54 11.39
CA SER A 5 -3.78 3.59 10.28
C SER A 5 -2.39 3.16 9.78
N VAL A 6 -2.30 1.95 9.21
CA VAL A 6 -1.04 1.48 8.58
C VAL A 6 -0.61 2.43 7.45
N ARG A 7 -1.58 2.96 6.68
CA ARG A 7 -1.34 3.96 5.62
C ARG A 7 -0.62 5.19 6.17
N GLU A 8 -1.12 5.78 7.26
CA GLU A 8 -0.51 6.94 7.90
C GLU A 8 0.92 6.66 8.37
N LEU A 9 1.14 5.49 8.96
CA LEU A 9 2.46 5.10 9.44
C LEU A 9 3.45 4.96 8.27
N CYS A 10 3.05 4.34 7.16
CA CYS A 10 3.94 4.17 6.02
C CYS A 10 4.38 5.51 5.40
N VAL A 11 3.43 6.43 5.19
CA VAL A 11 3.74 7.77 4.66
C VAL A 11 4.59 8.56 5.66
N LYS A 12 4.24 8.54 6.94
CA LYS A 12 4.99 9.26 7.99
C LYS A 12 6.44 8.79 8.11
N ASN A 13 6.69 7.50 7.94
CA ASN A 13 8.03 6.92 8.00
C ASN A 13 8.76 6.96 6.64
N GLY A 14 8.13 7.48 5.58
CA GLY A 14 8.73 7.61 4.25
C GLY A 14 9.06 6.27 3.57
N VAL A 15 8.41 5.17 3.99
CA VAL A 15 8.69 3.83 3.43
C VAL A 15 7.90 3.54 2.16
N LEU A 16 6.75 4.19 1.98
CA LEU A 16 5.90 4.09 0.78
C LEU A 16 5.23 5.45 0.52
N SER A 17 5.03 5.78 -0.75
CA SER A 17 4.25 6.96 -1.14
C SER A 17 2.74 6.72 -0.96
N GLN A 18 1.94 7.80 -0.95
CA GLN A 18 0.48 7.68 -0.94
C GLN A 18 -0.03 6.89 -2.15
N GLU A 19 0.53 7.15 -3.33
CA GLU A 19 0.17 6.53 -4.59
C GLU A 19 0.45 5.01 -4.57
N ASP A 20 1.61 4.61 -4.04
CA ASP A 20 1.94 3.19 -3.91
C ASP A 20 0.96 2.49 -2.93
N LEU A 21 0.59 3.17 -1.83
CA LEU A 21 -0.36 2.64 -0.85
C LEU A 21 -1.80 2.58 -1.35
N GLU A 22 -2.21 3.47 -2.25
CA GLU A 22 -3.52 3.39 -2.92
C GLU A 22 -3.63 2.11 -3.75
N LEU A 23 -2.58 1.77 -4.48
CA LEU A 23 -2.59 0.57 -5.31
C LEU A 23 -2.45 -0.72 -4.47
N ILE A 24 -1.54 -0.74 -3.49
CA ILE A 24 -1.32 -1.92 -2.64
C ILE A 24 -2.53 -2.25 -1.78
N LEU A 25 -3.23 -1.22 -1.29
CA LEU A 25 -4.37 -1.35 -0.37
C LEU A 25 -5.72 -1.20 -1.07
N ASP A 26 -5.80 -1.48 -2.38
CA ASP A 26 -7.06 -1.51 -3.10
C ASP A 26 -7.95 -2.66 -2.55
N PRO A 27 -9.16 -2.36 -2.01
CA PRO A 27 -10.00 -3.37 -1.36
C PRO A 27 -10.45 -4.49 -2.30
N PHE A 28 -10.61 -4.19 -3.60
CA PHE A 28 -11.00 -5.19 -4.57
C PHE A 28 -9.84 -6.16 -4.83
N GLU A 29 -8.66 -5.67 -5.16
CA GLU A 29 -7.47 -6.51 -5.38
C GLU A 29 -7.10 -7.32 -4.14
N MET A 30 -7.23 -6.75 -2.93
CA MET A 30 -6.97 -7.46 -1.67
C MET A 30 -7.88 -8.66 -1.41
N THR A 31 -8.97 -8.81 -2.18
CA THR A 31 -9.89 -9.96 -2.09
C THR A 31 -9.72 -10.97 -3.23
N HIS A 32 -8.78 -10.74 -4.15
CA HIS A 32 -8.51 -11.61 -5.29
C HIS A 32 -7.13 -12.27 -5.17
N PRO A 33 -6.96 -13.51 -5.67
CA PRO A 33 -5.64 -14.14 -5.75
C PRO A 33 -4.67 -13.34 -6.64
N GLY A 34 -3.49 -13.03 -6.13
CA GLY A 34 -2.47 -12.26 -6.83
C GLY A 34 -1.63 -11.42 -5.86
N ILE A 35 -0.60 -10.75 -6.38
CA ILE A 35 0.15 -9.74 -5.61
C ILE A 35 -0.53 -8.39 -5.85
N ALA A 36 -1.21 -7.84 -4.84
CA ALA A 36 -1.78 -6.50 -4.90
C ALA A 36 -0.68 -5.47 -5.18
N GLY A 37 -0.90 -4.57 -6.13
CA GLY A 37 0.10 -3.59 -6.55
C GLY A 37 1.34 -4.17 -7.24
N ALA A 38 1.24 -5.37 -7.85
CA ALA A 38 2.35 -6.01 -8.58
C ALA A 38 3.01 -5.11 -9.66
N THR A 39 2.30 -4.10 -10.17
CA THR A 39 2.85 -3.15 -11.14
C THR A 39 3.99 -2.31 -10.54
N LEU A 40 4.02 -2.11 -9.23
CA LEU A 40 5.08 -1.36 -8.53
C LEU A 40 6.41 -2.11 -8.48
N LEU A 41 6.41 -3.44 -8.57
CA LEU A 41 7.63 -4.24 -8.63
C LEU A 41 8.44 -4.00 -9.92
N LYS A 42 7.82 -3.35 -10.92
CA LYS A 42 8.46 -2.96 -12.18
C LYS A 42 8.88 -1.47 -12.19
N LYS A 43 8.59 -0.74 -11.13
CA LYS A 43 8.96 0.68 -10.97
C LYS A 43 10.42 0.69 -10.51
N ASN A 44 11.32 1.07 -11.42
CA ASN A 44 12.78 1.14 -11.19
C ASN A 44 13.15 2.30 -10.27
#